data_AF-T0TWD9-F1
#
_entry.id   AF-T0TWD9-F1
#
_cell.length_a   1.000
_cell.length_b   1.000
_cell.length_c   1.000
_cell.angle_alpha   90.00
_cell.angle_beta   90.00
_cell.angle_gamma   90.00
#
_symmetry.space_group_name_H-M   'P 1'
#
loop_
_entity.id
_entity.type
_entity.pdbx_description
1 polymer ?
#
loop_
_entity_poly.entity_id
_entity_poly.type
_entity_poly.pdbx_seq_one_letter_code
_entity_poly.pdbx_strand_id
1 'polypeptide(L)'
;MIGENIKALRKTHDLTQPEFAKIVGISRNSLSRYENGTSSVSTELIDRICQKFNVSYIDIVGEEKMLTPVEDYQLTLKIEVIKERGANILAQLYRLQDELEIAFNDANNPWVLISDDLSDLINTKIYLVATFEDVERYIGYLDGIERMLEQARHLVVA
;
A
#
# COMPACT_ATOMS: atom_id res chain seq x y z
N MET A 1 -24.21 -12.48 -0.19
CA MET A 1 -22.79 -12.66 -0.58
C MET A 1 -21.87 -12.16 0.51
N ILE A 2 -21.80 -10.84 0.77
CA ILE A 2 -20.97 -10.25 1.84
C ILE A 2 -21.17 -10.91 3.22
N GLY A 3 -22.42 -11.13 3.63
CA GLY A 3 -22.72 -11.77 4.92
C GLY A 3 -22.16 -13.18 5.07
N GLU A 4 -22.18 -13.98 4.01
CA GLU A 4 -21.61 -15.33 4.00
C GLU A 4 -20.08 -15.28 4.04
N ASN A 5 -19.45 -14.31 3.37
CA ASN A 5 -17.99 -14.11 3.42
C ASN A 5 -17.53 -13.71 4.83
N ILE A 6 -18.24 -12.79 5.49
CA ILE A 6 -17.97 -12.41 6.90
C ILE A 6 -18.10 -13.62 7.83
N LYS A 7 -19.14 -14.44 7.61
CA LYS A 7 -19.38 -15.66 8.38
C LYS A 7 -18.30 -16.71 8.14
N ALA A 8 -17.82 -16.85 6.91
CA ALA A 8 -16.73 -17.74 6.54
C ALA A 8 -15.44 -17.30 7.23
N LEU A 9 -15.06 -16.01 7.12
CA LEU A 9 -13.91 -15.42 7.80
C LEU A 9 -13.97 -15.65 9.32
N ARG A 10 -15.11 -15.40 9.95
CA ARG A 10 -15.27 -15.65 11.38
C ARG A 10 -14.97 -17.12 11.74
N LYS A 11 -15.48 -18.05 10.93
CA LYS A 11 -15.29 -19.49 11.15
C LYS A 11 -13.85 -19.95 10.88
N THR A 12 -13.14 -19.37 9.91
CA THR A 12 -11.72 -19.70 9.66
C THR A 12 -10.80 -19.27 10.81
N HIS A 13 -11.24 -18.30 11.61
CA HIS A 13 -10.57 -17.89 12.84
C HIS A 13 -11.11 -18.58 14.11
N ASP A 14 -12.00 -19.58 13.98
CA ASP A 14 -12.62 -20.30 15.09
C ASP A 14 -13.34 -19.41 16.13
N LEU A 15 -13.88 -18.27 15.68
CA LEU A 15 -14.53 -17.30 16.56
C LEU A 15 -16.04 -17.50 16.64
N THR A 16 -16.60 -17.30 17.82
CA THR A 16 -18.04 -17.17 18.03
C THR A 16 -18.54 -15.79 17.55
N GLN A 17 -19.84 -15.67 17.28
CA GLN A 17 -20.42 -14.36 16.89
C GLN A 17 -20.17 -13.25 17.93
N PRO A 18 -20.33 -13.48 19.26
CA PRO A 18 -19.98 -12.45 20.26
C PRO A 18 -18.51 -12.01 20.20
N GLU A 19 -17.57 -12.95 20.03
CA GLU A 19 -16.13 -12.65 19.99
C GLU A 19 -15.77 -11.80 18.78
N PHE A 20 -16.23 -12.23 17.59
CA PHE A 20 -16.00 -11.47 16.36
C PHE A 20 -16.63 -10.08 16.43
N ALA A 21 -17.88 -9.98 16.91
CA ALA A 21 -18.58 -8.72 17.07
C ALA A 21 -17.82 -7.77 18.00
N LYS A 22 -17.24 -8.30 19.08
CA LYS A 22 -16.40 -7.53 20.02
C LYS A 22 -15.12 -7.01 19.35
N ILE A 23 -14.44 -7.82 18.54
CA ILE A 23 -13.20 -7.43 17.84
C ILE A 23 -13.44 -6.25 16.87
N VAL A 24 -14.57 -6.28 16.15
CA VAL A 24 -14.92 -5.25 15.15
C VAL A 24 -15.77 -4.12 15.74
N GLY A 25 -16.10 -4.18 17.04
CA GLY A 25 -16.77 -3.10 17.76
C GLY A 25 -18.26 -2.93 17.40
N ILE A 26 -18.99 -4.03 17.22
CA ILE A 26 -20.45 -4.04 16.99
C ILE A 26 -21.17 -4.95 17.98
N SER A 27 -22.51 -4.88 18.01
CA SER A 27 -23.30 -5.82 18.80
C SER A 27 -23.36 -7.20 18.12
N ARG A 28 -23.46 -8.28 18.91
CA ARG A 28 -23.70 -9.63 18.38
C ARG A 28 -24.96 -9.70 17.52
N ASN A 29 -26.00 -8.94 17.86
CA ASN A 29 -27.25 -8.90 17.10
C ASN A 29 -27.03 -8.25 15.73
N SER A 30 -26.24 -7.18 15.65
CA SER A 30 -25.84 -6.57 14.39
C SER A 30 -25.09 -7.57 13.52
N LEU A 31 -24.07 -8.25 14.08
CA LEU A 31 -23.32 -9.27 13.35
C LEU A 31 -24.23 -10.38 12.81
N SER A 32 -25.16 -10.89 13.63
CA SER A 32 -26.10 -11.91 13.19
C SER A 32 -26.97 -11.44 12.02
N ARG A 33 -27.38 -10.17 11.99
CA ARG A 33 -28.17 -9.63 10.87
C ARG A 33 -27.35 -9.51 9.60
N TYR A 34 -26.07 -9.14 9.73
CA TYR A 34 -25.16 -9.05 8.59
C TYR A 34 -24.86 -10.42 8.00
N GLU A 35 -24.50 -11.41 8.83
CA GLU A 35 -24.20 -12.77 8.38
C GLU A 35 -25.40 -13.44 7.70
N ASN A 36 -26.61 -13.13 8.14
CA ASN A 36 -27.85 -13.66 7.55
C ASN A 36 -28.37 -12.83 6.38
N GLY A 37 -27.68 -11.74 6.00
CA GLY A 37 -28.09 -10.87 4.89
C GLY A 37 -29.36 -10.06 5.14
N THR A 38 -29.84 -9.96 6.39
CA THR A 38 -31.05 -9.19 6.74
C THR A 38 -30.77 -7.69 6.92
N SER A 39 -29.50 -7.27 6.87
CA SER A 39 -29.09 -5.88 6.92
C SER A 39 -27.83 -5.67 6.07
N SER A 40 -27.72 -4.51 5.43
CA SER A 40 -26.51 -4.12 4.70
C SER A 40 -25.38 -3.80 5.67
N VAL A 41 -24.15 -4.10 5.24
CA VAL A 41 -22.92 -3.80 5.97
C VAL A 41 -22.38 -2.48 5.43
N SER A 42 -22.02 -1.54 6.29
CA SER A 42 -21.39 -0.29 5.85
C SER A 42 -19.96 -0.55 5.38
N THR A 43 -19.49 0.27 4.44
CA THR A 43 -18.10 0.25 3.98
C THR A 43 -17.11 0.45 5.14
N GLU A 44 -17.42 1.34 6.07
CA GLU A 44 -16.61 1.57 7.28
C GLU A 44 -16.45 0.30 8.13
N LEU A 45 -17.51 -0.51 8.27
CA LEU A 45 -17.43 -1.77 9.01
C LEU A 45 -16.62 -2.82 8.25
N ILE A 46 -16.72 -2.85 6.92
CA ILE A 46 -15.91 -3.72 6.06
C ILE A 46 -14.42 -3.34 6.19
N ASP A 47 -14.08 -2.06 6.08
CA ASP A 47 -12.71 -1.56 6.24
C ASP A 47 -12.14 -1.96 7.60
N ARG A 48 -12.95 -1.85 8.66
CA ARG A 48 -12.55 -2.27 10.01
C ARG A 48 -12.32 -3.78 10.12
N ILE A 49 -13.15 -4.60 9.47
CA ILE A 49 -12.95 -6.06 9.39
C ILE A 49 -11.62 -6.35 8.68
N CYS A 50 -11.38 -5.72 7.53
CA CYS A 50 -10.15 -5.88 6.75
C CYS A 50 -8.91 -5.58 7.61
N GLN A 51 -8.91 -4.45 8.32
CA GLN A 51 -7.81 -4.05 9.21
C GLN A 51 -7.61 -5.01 10.39
N LYS A 52 -8.68 -5.50 11.02
CA LYS A 52 -8.58 -6.36 12.22
C LYS A 52 -8.13 -7.79 11.92
N PHE A 53 -8.51 -8.30 10.76
CA PHE A 53 -8.23 -9.68 10.36
C PHE A 53 -7.14 -9.78 9.30
N ASN A 54 -6.56 -8.64 8.89
CA ASN A 54 -5.54 -8.57 7.85
C ASN A 54 -5.97 -9.29 6.56
N VAL A 55 -7.20 -9.01 6.13
CA VAL A 55 -7.79 -9.54 4.91
C VAL A 55 -8.10 -8.41 3.94
N SER A 56 -8.17 -8.73 2.66
CA SER A 56 -8.44 -7.74 1.62
C SER A 56 -9.94 -7.43 1.50
N TYR A 57 -10.27 -6.27 0.93
CA TYR A 57 -11.66 -5.90 0.67
C TYR A 57 -12.35 -6.90 -0.27
N ILE A 58 -11.61 -7.44 -1.25
CA ILE A 58 -12.12 -8.42 -2.21
C ILE A 58 -12.48 -9.74 -1.52
N ASP A 59 -11.79 -10.14 -0.45
CA ASP A 59 -12.13 -11.33 0.34
C ASP A 59 -13.51 -11.19 1.01
N ILE A 60 -13.94 -9.97 1.32
CA ILE A 60 -15.23 -9.68 1.94
C ILE A 60 -16.32 -9.43 0.91
N VAL A 61 -16.04 -8.60 -0.09
CA VAL A 61 -17.06 -8.08 -1.01
C VAL A 61 -17.14 -8.86 -2.32
N GLY A 62 -16.05 -9.50 -2.74
CA GLY A 62 -15.93 -10.22 -4.01
C GLY A 62 -15.60 -9.33 -5.21
N GLU A 63 -15.47 -8.02 -5.01
CA GLU A 63 -15.11 -7.02 -6.02
C GLU A 63 -14.08 -6.04 -5.45
N GLU A 64 -13.33 -5.36 -6.32
CA GLU A 64 -12.41 -4.30 -5.90
C GLU A 64 -13.15 -3.10 -5.28
N LYS A 65 -12.52 -2.45 -4.30
CA LYS A 65 -13.09 -1.27 -3.66
C LYS A 65 -13.08 -0.10 -4.66
N MET A 66 -14.27 0.32 -5.07
CA MET A 66 -14.43 1.57 -5.81
C MET A 66 -14.09 2.75 -4.90
N LEU A 67 -13.12 3.56 -5.30
CA LEU A 67 -12.80 4.81 -4.61
C LEU A 67 -13.94 5.81 -4.80
N THR A 68 -14.27 6.53 -3.74
CA THR A 68 -15.10 7.72 -3.86
C THR A 68 -14.35 8.81 -4.63
N PRO A 69 -15.04 9.79 -5.23
CA PRO A 69 -14.36 10.91 -5.91
C PRO A 69 -13.35 11.67 -5.02
N VAL A 70 -13.61 11.70 -3.70
CA VAL A 70 -12.70 12.33 -2.73
C VAL A 70 -11.46 11.46 -2.51
N GLU A 71 -11.63 10.15 -2.33
CA GLU A 71 -10.50 9.21 -2.18
C GLU A 71 -9.65 9.14 -3.45
N ASP A 72 -10.26 9.16 -4.63
CA ASP A 72 -9.58 9.17 -5.93
C ASP A 72 -8.72 10.45 -6.11
N TYR A 73 -9.26 11.61 -5.72
CA TYR A 73 -8.51 12.85 -5.70
C TYR A 73 -7.34 12.81 -4.68
N GLN A 74 -7.57 12.26 -3.49
CA GLN A 74 -6.52 12.08 -2.49
C GLN A 74 -5.41 11.13 -2.98
N LEU A 75 -5.78 10.08 -3.70
CA LEU A 75 -4.84 9.15 -4.32
C LEU A 75 -3.97 9.87 -5.36
N THR A 76 -4.60 10.68 -6.21
CA THR A 76 -3.91 11.51 -7.21
C THR A 76 -2.88 12.44 -6.57
N LEU A 77 -3.24 13.13 -5.48
CA LEU A 77 -2.31 14.00 -4.75
C LEU A 77 -1.13 13.22 -4.14
N LYS A 78 -1.39 12.02 -3.58
CA LYS A 78 -0.33 11.15 -3.05
C LYS A 78 0.62 10.67 -4.14
N ILE A 79 0.09 10.32 -5.32
CA ILE A 79 0.88 9.95 -6.50
C ILE A 79 1.80 11.09 -6.92
N GLU A 80 1.29 12.32 -6.97
CA GLU A 80 2.08 13.50 -7.33
C GLU A 80 3.23 13.73 -6.33
N VAL A 81 2.94 13.66 -5.03
CA VAL A 81 3.97 13.78 -3.98
C VAL A 81 5.06 12.70 -4.10
N ILE A 82 4.68 11.45 -4.36
CA ILE A 82 5.64 10.36 -4.56
C ILE A 82 6.49 10.60 -5.80
N LYS A 83 5.89 11.05 -6.90
CA LYS A 83 6.61 11.34 -8.14
C LYS A 83 7.67 12.43 -7.92
N GLU A 84 7.29 13.54 -7.28
CA GLU A 84 8.20 14.65 -6.97
C GLU A 84 9.35 14.20 -6.04
N ARG A 85 9.01 13.43 -4.99
CA ARG A 85 10.02 12.87 -4.09
C ARG A 85 10.98 11.92 -4.83
N GLY A 86 10.44 11.02 -5.63
CA GLY A 86 11.23 10.07 -6.42
C GLY A 86 12.15 10.76 -7.43
N ALA A 87 11.70 11.83 -8.08
CA ALA A 87 12.55 12.63 -8.96
C ALA A 87 13.74 13.27 -8.22
N ASN A 88 13.52 13.75 -6.99
CA ASN A 88 14.59 14.28 -6.15
C ASN A 88 15.62 13.20 -5.75
N ILE A 89 15.13 12.03 -5.31
CA ILE A 89 15.97 10.87 -4.98
C ILE A 89 16.79 10.43 -6.20
N LEU A 90 16.17 10.38 -7.38
CA LEU A 90 16.84 10.02 -8.63
C LEU A 90 17.97 11.00 -8.96
N ALA A 91 17.74 12.31 -8.78
CA ALA A 91 18.79 13.30 -8.94
C ALA A 91 19.94 13.15 -7.93
N GLN A 92 19.65 12.69 -6.70
CA GLN A 92 20.68 12.36 -5.71
C GLN A 92 21.49 11.12 -6.11
N LEU A 93 20.83 10.09 -6.66
CA LEU A 93 21.50 8.88 -7.16
C LEU A 93 22.45 9.23 -8.30
N TYR A 94 22.04 10.05 -9.27
CA TYR A 94 22.91 10.45 -10.38
C TYR A 94 24.14 11.21 -9.88
N ARG A 95 23.98 12.13 -8.91
CA ARG A 95 25.14 12.82 -8.30
C ARG A 95 26.11 11.84 -7.64
N LEU A 96 25.59 10.85 -6.91
CA LEU A 96 26.43 9.83 -6.28
C LEU A 96 27.15 8.97 -7.33
N GLN A 97 26.48 8.58 -8.40
CA GLN A 97 27.09 7.82 -9.50
C GLN A 97 28.23 8.61 -10.16
N ASP A 98 28.03 9.90 -10.41
CA ASP A 98 29.05 10.80 -10.94
C ASP A 98 30.25 10.92 -9.99
N GLU A 99 30.00 11.11 -8.68
CA GLU A 99 31.05 11.20 -7.64
C GLU A 99 31.88 9.91 -7.53
N LEU A 100 31.25 8.75 -7.75
CA LEU A 100 31.90 7.44 -7.72
C LEU A 100 32.46 7.01 -9.09
N GLU A 101 32.39 7.87 -10.10
CA GLU A 101 32.83 7.61 -11.49
C GLU A 101 32.17 6.34 -12.08
N ILE A 102 30.92 6.07 -11.72
CA ILE A 102 30.16 4.91 -12.20
C ILE A 102 29.64 5.22 -13.61
N ALA A 103 29.94 4.35 -14.57
CA ALA A 103 29.41 4.49 -15.91
C ALA A 103 27.88 4.28 -15.93
N PHE A 104 27.15 5.22 -16.55
CA PHE A 104 25.68 5.18 -16.62
C PHE A 104 25.11 3.91 -17.29
N ASN A 105 25.91 3.22 -18.10
CA ASN A 105 25.52 2.01 -18.82
C ASN A 105 26.01 0.72 -18.13
N ASP A 106 26.61 0.81 -16.95
CA ASP A 106 27.00 -0.37 -16.18
C ASP A 106 25.77 -0.99 -15.50
N ALA A 107 24.99 -1.74 -16.28
CA ALA A 107 23.78 -2.42 -15.82
C ALA A 107 24.03 -3.49 -14.74
N ASN A 108 25.30 -3.81 -14.43
CA ASN A 108 25.64 -4.72 -13.33
C ASN A 108 25.90 -3.94 -12.03
N ASN A 109 26.03 -2.62 -12.09
CA ASN A 109 26.26 -1.79 -10.91
C ASN A 109 24.94 -1.61 -10.13
N PRO A 110 24.93 -1.88 -8.81
CA PRO A 110 23.73 -1.73 -7.99
C PRO A 110 23.12 -0.33 -8.03
N TRP A 111 23.94 0.73 -8.11
CA TRP A 111 23.44 2.09 -8.14
C TRP A 111 22.73 2.42 -9.45
N VAL A 112 23.21 1.87 -10.57
CA VAL A 112 22.57 2.01 -11.89
C VAL A 112 21.25 1.26 -11.90
N LEU A 113 21.22 0.03 -11.38
CA LEU A 113 19.98 -0.75 -11.26
C LEU A 113 18.91 -0.02 -10.42
N ILE A 114 19.30 0.57 -9.28
CA ILE A 114 18.38 1.32 -8.43
C ILE A 114 17.88 2.59 -9.15
N SER A 115 18.74 3.32 -9.87
CA SER A 115 18.30 4.51 -10.61
C SER A 115 17.36 4.15 -11.77
N ASP A 116 17.63 3.05 -12.47
CA ASP A 116 16.79 2.58 -13.57
C ASP A 116 15.41 2.16 -13.07
N ASP A 117 15.35 1.38 -11.99
CA ASP A 117 14.08 0.95 -11.40
C ASP A 117 13.29 2.13 -10.82
N LEU A 118 13.96 3.07 -10.14
CA LEU A 118 13.31 4.29 -9.66
C LEU A 118 12.80 5.16 -10.83
N SER A 119 13.57 5.26 -11.92
CA SER A 119 13.18 5.99 -13.12
C SER A 119 11.92 5.38 -13.76
N ASP A 120 11.88 4.05 -13.94
CA ASP A 120 10.70 3.36 -14.47
C ASP A 120 9.49 3.51 -13.54
N LEU A 121 9.71 3.49 -12.23
CA LEU A 121 8.67 3.75 -11.25
C LEU A 121 8.03 5.14 -11.44
N ILE A 122 8.82 6.22 -11.40
CA ILE A 122 8.29 7.59 -11.41
C ILE A 122 7.77 8.04 -12.78
N ASN A 123 8.22 7.41 -13.87
CA ASN A 123 7.83 7.77 -15.23
C ASN A 123 6.68 6.92 -15.78
N THR A 124 6.51 5.70 -15.27
CA THR A 124 5.52 4.75 -15.82
C THR A 124 4.65 4.15 -14.73
N LYS A 125 5.23 3.36 -13.80
CA LYS A 125 4.45 2.51 -12.89
C LYS A 125 3.61 3.31 -11.88
N ILE A 126 4.04 4.52 -11.52
CA ILE A 126 3.33 5.36 -10.55
C ILE A 126 1.93 5.77 -11.05
N TYR A 127 1.72 5.85 -12.36
CA TYR A 127 0.43 6.19 -12.97
C TYR A 127 -0.55 5.02 -13.03
N LEU A 128 -0.10 3.81 -12.72
CA LEU A 128 -0.92 2.60 -12.68
C LEU A 128 -1.39 2.29 -11.25
N VAL A 129 -1.07 3.14 -10.28
CA VAL A 129 -1.50 3.00 -8.89
C VAL A 129 -3.01 3.18 -8.78
N ALA A 130 -3.67 2.17 -8.23
CA ALA A 130 -5.13 2.16 -8.04
C ALA A 130 -5.53 2.10 -6.56
N THR A 131 -4.60 1.82 -5.63
CA THR A 131 -4.89 1.65 -4.22
C THR A 131 -3.98 2.47 -3.32
N PHE A 132 -4.45 2.81 -2.12
CA PHE A 132 -3.60 3.42 -1.10
C PHE A 132 -2.51 2.46 -0.59
N GLU A 133 -2.70 1.15 -0.67
CA GLU A 133 -1.68 0.18 -0.28
C GLU A 133 -0.47 0.21 -1.25
N ASP A 134 -0.73 0.35 -2.55
CA ASP A 134 0.33 0.56 -3.55
C ASP A 134 1.16 1.81 -3.27
N VAL A 135 0.49 2.90 -2.85
CA VAL A 135 1.15 4.14 -2.43
C VAL A 135 2.09 3.89 -1.26
N GLU A 136 1.62 3.24 -0.20
CA GLU A 136 2.45 2.96 0.98
C GLU A 136 3.63 2.04 0.63
N ARG A 137 3.46 1.09 -0.29
CA ARG A 137 4.57 0.27 -0.82
C ARG A 137 5.64 1.14 -1.48
N TYR A 138 5.24 2.09 -2.32
CA TYR A 138 6.19 2.99 -2.98
C TYR A 138 6.84 3.98 -2.02
N ILE A 139 6.12 4.47 -1.01
CA ILE A 139 6.72 5.26 0.07
C ILE A 139 7.83 4.45 0.76
N GLY A 140 7.55 3.22 1.16
CA GLY A 140 8.54 2.36 1.82
C GLY A 140 9.75 2.04 0.93
N TYR A 141 9.54 1.87 -0.38
CA TYR A 141 10.61 1.73 -1.35
C TYR A 141 11.52 2.97 -1.41
N LEU A 142 10.93 4.17 -1.55
CA LEU A 142 11.67 5.44 -1.54
C LEU A 142 12.43 5.65 -0.23
N ASP A 143 11.82 5.36 0.92
CA ASP A 143 12.47 5.42 2.23
C ASP A 143 13.70 4.51 2.28
N GLY A 144 13.64 3.34 1.64
CA GLY A 144 14.76 2.42 1.52
C GLY A 144 15.93 3.02 0.75
N ILE A 145 15.65 3.64 -0.39
CA ILE A 145 16.68 4.27 -1.23
C ILE A 145 17.33 5.44 -0.49
N GLU A 146 16.55 6.30 0.16
CA GLU A 146 17.09 7.43 0.92
C GLU A 146 18.03 6.99 2.04
N ARG A 147 17.68 5.93 2.79
CA ARG A 147 18.56 5.35 3.81
C ARG A 147 19.87 4.84 3.21
N MET A 148 19.82 4.19 2.05
CA MET A 148 21.04 3.73 1.36
C MET A 148 21.91 4.91 0.90
N LEU A 149 21.31 5.97 0.36
CA LEU A 149 22.01 7.19 -0.05
C LEU A 149 22.67 7.90 1.14
N GLU A 150 21.99 7.98 2.27
CA GLU A 150 22.53 8.57 3.51
C GLU A 150 23.79 7.81 3.96
N GLN A 151 23.71 6.47 4.02
CA GLN A 151 24.86 5.63 4.38
C GLN A 151 26.02 5.75 3.38
N ALA A 152 25.73 5.75 2.08
CA ALA A 152 26.76 5.86 1.04
C ALA A 152 27.53 7.19 1.15
N ARG A 153 26.82 8.31 1.37
CA ARG A 153 27.45 9.62 1.55
C ARG A 153 28.35 9.67 2.78
N HIS A 154 27.98 9.04 3.88
CA HIS A 154 28.84 8.95 5.06
C HIS A 154 30.16 8.23 4.78
N LEU A 155 30.16 7.22 3.92
CA LEU A 155 31.37 6.46 3.56
C LEU A 155 32.28 7.23 2.60
N VAL A 156 31.72 8.12 1.78
CA VAL A 156 32.50 8.96 0.83
C VAL A 156 33.22 10.11 1.55
N VAL A 157 32.70 10.57 2.70
CA VAL A 157 33.27 11.70 3.47
C VAL A 157 34.29 11.26 4.53
N ALA A 158 34.38 9.95 4.83
CA ALA A 158 35.28 9.37 5.83
C ALA A 158 36.63 8.95 5.23
#